data_AF-A0A2D5URA2-F1
#
_entry.id   AF-A0A2D5URA2-F1
#
_cell.length_a   1.000
_cell.length_b   1.000
_cell.length_c   1.000
_cell.angle_alpha   90.00
_cell.angle_beta   90.00
_cell.angle_gamma   90.00
#
_symmetry.space_group_name_H-M   'P 1'
#
loop_
_entity.id
_entity.type
_entity.pdbx_description
1 polymer ?
#
loop_
_entity_poly.entity_id
_entity_poly.type
_entity_poly.pdbx_seq_one_letter_code
_entity_poly.pdbx_strand_id
1 'polypeptide(L)' 'MFLWCSFWLVRNFVRLGRVSEAETLYEQLLGYTKKLKLCSEMVDPVSGEALGNFHQALSHLAIIVAGLELNQAMQE' A
#
# COMPACT_ATOMS: atom_id res chain seq x y z
N MET A 1 11.72 -1.87 0.72
CA MET A 1 10.36 -2.43 0.81
C MET A 1 9.69 -2.38 -0.56
N PHE A 2 9.13 -3.49 -1.05
CA PHE A 2 8.42 -3.52 -2.34
C PHE A 2 6.93 -3.19 -2.13
N LEU A 3 6.44 -2.10 -2.73
CA LEU A 3 5.12 -1.55 -2.42
C LEU A 3 3.98 -2.51 -2.81
N TRP A 4 4.04 -3.16 -3.98
CA TRP A 4 3.01 -4.13 -4.38
C TRP A 4 2.83 -5.26 -3.37
N CYS A 5 3.93 -5.89 -2.95
CA CYS A 5 3.91 -6.95 -1.93
C CYS A 5 3.41 -6.45 -0.57
N SER A 6 3.69 -5.19 -0.24
CA SER A 6 3.24 -4.58 1.03
C SER A 6 1.73 -4.32 1.03
N PHE A 7 1.17 -3.81 -0.08
CA PHE A 7 -0.28 -3.70 -0.25
C PHE A 7 -0.96 -5.07 -0.38
N TRP A 8 -0.27 -6.10 -0.84
CA TRP A 8 -0.79 -7.47 -0.74
C TRP A 8 -0.89 -7.93 0.73
N LEU A 9 0.04 -7.56 1.60
CA LEU A 9 -0.09 -7.86 3.03
C LEU A 9 -1.36 -7.22 3.64
N VAL A 10 -1.68 -5.97 3.27
CA VAL A 10 -2.95 -5.31 3.65
C VAL A 10 -4.15 -6.20 3.28
N ARG A 11 -4.20 -6.68 2.03
CA ARG A 11 -5.29 -7.54 1.55
C ARG A 11 -5.36 -8.87 2.32
N ASN A 12 -4.21 -9.43 2.72
CA ASN A 12 -4.20 -10.64 3.55
C ASN A 12 -4.81 -10.36 4.93
N PHE A 13 -4.51 -9.22 5.55
CA PHE A 13 -5.14 -8.84 6.81
C PHE A 13 -6.65 -8.66 6.67
N VAL A 14 -7.13 -8.03 5.58
CA VAL A 14 -8.56 -7.93 5.27
C VAL A 14 -9.21 -9.32 5.24
N ARG A 15 -8.63 -10.27 4.47
CA ARG A 15 -9.16 -11.63 4.32
C ARG A 15 -9.14 -12.47 5.60
N LEU A 16 -8.25 -12.13 6.54
CA LEU A 16 -8.18 -12.76 7.85
C LEU A 16 -9.13 -12.12 8.87
N GLY A 17 -9.95 -11.13 8.47
CA GLY A 17 -10.81 -10.36 9.37
C GLY A 17 -10.03 -9.38 10.27
N ARG A 18 -8.73 -9.19 10.01
CA ARG A 18 -7.85 -8.28 10.76
C ARG A 18 -7.93 -6.86 10.20
N VAL A 19 -9.15 -6.33 10.10
CA VAL A 19 -9.46 -5.08 9.35
C VAL A 19 -8.72 -3.87 9.93
N SER A 20 -8.65 -3.73 11.26
CA SER A 20 -7.94 -2.61 11.90
C SER A 20 -6.43 -2.62 11.61
N GLU A 21 -5.81 -3.81 11.55
CA GLU A 21 -4.40 -3.94 11.18
C GLU A 21 -4.17 -3.66 9.70
N ALA A 22 -5.12 -4.05 8.85
CA ALA A 22 -5.11 -3.73 7.43
C ALA A 22 -5.17 -2.22 7.20
N GLU A 23 -6.06 -1.51 7.89
CA GLU A 23 -6.21 -0.05 7.83
C GLU A 23 -4.93 0.65 8.27
N THR A 24 -4.40 0.29 9.44
CA THR A 24 -3.15 0.86 9.97
C THR A 24 -2.00 0.70 8.98
N LEU A 25 -1.82 -0.51 8.43
CA LEU A 25 -0.76 -0.76 7.46
C LEU A 25 -1.00 -0.01 6.15
N TYR A 26 -2.24 0.06 5.67
CA TYR A 26 -2.59 0.76 4.44
C TYR A 26 -2.25 2.26 4.53
N GLU A 27 -2.60 2.91 5.63
CA GLU A 27 -2.26 4.32 5.89
C GLU A 27 -0.75 4.55 5.96
N GLN A 28 -0.02 3.68 6.66
CA GLN A 28 1.44 3.73 6.70
C GLN A 28 2.05 3.64 5.30
N LEU A 29 1.55 2.74 4.45
CA LEU A 29 2.03 2.58 3.08
C LEU A 29 1.71 3.79 2.19
N LEU A 30 0.54 4.40 2.34
CA LEU A 30 0.19 5.65 1.65
C LEU A 30 1.12 6.81 2.03
N GLY A 31 1.70 6.79 3.24
CA GLY A 31 2.70 7.76 3.69
C GLY A 31 3.96 7.80 2.81
N TYR A 32 4.30 6.71 2.12
CA TYR A 32 5.45 6.65 1.21
C TYR A 32 5.18 7.25 -0.18
N THR A 33 3.95 7.73 -0.44
CA THR A 33 3.65 8.44 -1.69
C THR A 33 4.27 9.85 -1.68
N LYS A 34 4.99 10.22 -2.74
CA LYS A 34 5.63 11.55 -2.83
C LYS A 34 4.60 12.67 -3.06
N LYS A 35 5.07 13.93 -3.10
CA LYS A 35 4.24 15.15 -3.25
C LYS A 35 3.16 15.09 -4.35
N LEU A 36 3.44 14.41 -5.45
CA LEU A 36 2.51 14.23 -6.59
C LEU A 36 1.68 12.93 -6.51
N LYS A 37 1.67 12.25 -5.36
CA LYS A 37 1.06 10.93 -5.15
C LYS A 37 1.60 9.83 -6.07
N LEU A 38 2.83 10.01 -6.54
CA LEU A 38 3.54 9.04 -7.36
C LEU A 38 4.30 8.04 -6.50
N CYS A 39 4.19 6.76 -6.87
CA CYS A 39 4.89 5.64 -6.26
C CYS A 39 6.09 5.19 -7.11
N SER A 40 7.18 4.83 -6.44
CA SER A 40 8.23 3.97 -7.00
C SER A 40 7.84 2.49 -6.88
N GLU A 41 8.65 1.62 -7.45
CA GLU A 41 8.55 0.18 -7.22
C GLU A 41 8.85 -0.15 -5.77
N MET A 42 9.98 0.31 -5.27
CA MET A 42 10.41 0.10 -3.89
C MET A 42 10.59 1.43 -3.17
N VAL A 43 10.56 1.37 -1.85
CA VAL A 43 10.97 2.47 -0.99
C VAL A 43 11.92 1.96 0.09
N ASP A 44 12.90 2.77 0.47
CA ASP A 44 13.64 2.54 1.69
C ASP A 44 12.69 2.82 2.88
N PRO A 45 12.43 1.84 3.77
CA PRO A 45 11.46 2.02 4.84
C PRO A 45 11.95 2.97 5.95
N VAL A 46 13.26 3.21 6.05
CA VAL A 46 13.89 4.07 7.06
C VAL A 46 13.99 5.51 6.54
N SER A 47 14.53 5.70 5.33
CA SER A 47 14.75 7.04 4.76
C SER A 47 13.56 7.55 3.94
N GLY A 48 12.66 6.66 3.48
CA GLY A 48 11.56 7.01 2.57
C GLY A 48 12.02 7.25 1.13
N GLU A 49 13.28 6.98 0.81
CA GLU A 49 13.80 7.17 -0.54
C GLU A 49 13.12 6.23 -1.55
N ALA A 50 12.87 6.76 -2.75
CA ALA A 50 12.32 5.99 -3.84
C ALA A 50 13.42 5.12 -4.45
N LEU A 51 13.17 3.82 -4.54
CA LEU A 51 14.09 2.82 -5.07
C LEU A 51 13.45 2.07 -6.25
N GLY A 52 14.29 1.61 -7.17
CA GLY A 52 13.84 0.90 -8.37
C GLY A 52 13.10 1.80 -9.36
N ASN A 53 12.15 1.22 -10.10
CA ASN A 53 11.45 1.93 -11.16
C ASN A 53 10.60 3.10 -10.62
N PHE A 54 10.67 4.26 -11.26
CA PHE A 54 9.87 5.44 -10.92
C PHE A 54 9.44 6.21 -12.19
N HIS A 55 8.16 6.54 -12.41
CA HIS A 55 6.96 6.16 -11.64
C HIS A 55 6.51 4.73 -11.99
N GLN A 56 6.13 3.91 -11.01
CA GLN A 56 5.76 2.52 -11.26
C GLN A 56 4.24 2.34 -11.25
N ALA A 57 3.63 2.04 -12.40
CA ALA A 57 2.18 1.86 -12.53
C ALA A 57 1.64 0.74 -11.63
N LEU A 58 2.42 -0.33 -11.45
CA LEU A 58 2.04 -1.47 -10.64
C LEU A 58 1.79 -1.05 -9.16
N SER A 59 2.71 -0.33 -8.52
CA SER A 59 2.52 0.20 -7.16
C SER A 59 1.24 1.03 -7.00
N HIS A 60 0.85 1.82 -8.01
CA HIS A 60 -0.40 2.58 -7.97
C HIS A 60 -1.62 1.67 -8.05
N LEU A 61 -1.57 0.63 -8.89
CA LEU A 61 -2.62 -0.38 -8.95
C LEU A 61 -2.77 -1.13 -7.60
N ALA A 62 -1.67 -1.32 -6.87
CA ALA A 62 -1.70 -1.94 -5.55
C ALA A 62 -2.50 -1.12 -4.53
N ILE A 63 -2.34 0.20 -4.54
CA ILE A 63 -3.13 1.13 -3.73
C ILE A 63 -4.62 0.94 -4.03
N ILE A 64 -5.00 0.98 -5.31
CA ILE A 64 -6.41 0.89 -5.73
C ILE A 64 -7.01 -0.45 -5.29
N VAL A 65 -6.35 -1.57 -5.59
CA VAL A 65 -6.88 -2.90 -5.31
C VAL A 65 -6.98 -3.17 -3.80
N ALA A 66 -5.96 -2.79 -3.02
CA ALA A 66 -6.01 -2.96 -1.57
C ALA A 66 -7.04 -2.03 -0.92
N GLY A 67 -7.13 -0.78 -1.38
CA GLY A 67 -8.10 0.19 -0.86
C GLY A 67 -9.55 -0.19 -1.13
N LEU A 68 -9.86 -0.73 -2.31
CA LEU A 68 -11.20 -1.23 -2.61
C LEU A 68 -11.59 -2.41 -1.71
N GLU A 69 -10.68 -3.37 -1.52
CA GLU A 69 -10.92 -4.55 -0.68
C GLU A 69 -11.07 -4.17 0.81
N LEU A 70 -10.22 -3.26 1.30
CA LEU A 70 -10.31 -2.72 2.66
C LEU A 70 -11.62 -1.93 2.88
N ASN A 71 -11.97 -1.03 1.95
CA ASN A 71 -13.19 -0.23 2.09
C ASN A 71 -14.45 -1.09 2.11
N GLN A 72 -14.51 -2.17 1.32
CA GLN A 72 -15.61 -3.12 1.36
C GLN A 72 -15.71 -3.78 2.75
N ALA A 73 -14.58 -4.26 3.30
CA ALA A 73 -14.57 -4.92 4.60
C ALA A 73 -14.89 -4.01 5.79
N MET A 74 -14.71 -2.69 5.66
CA MET A 74 -15.09 -1.72 6.69
C MET A 74 -16.59 -1.40 6.70
N GLN A 75 -17.32 -1.78 5.66
CA GLN A 75 -18.76 -1.53 5.53
C GLN A 75 -19.62 -2.73 5.96
N GLU A 76 -19.00 -3.87 6.27
CA GLU A 76 -19.62 -5.11 6.76
C GLU A 76 -19.66 -5.14 8.29
#